data_AF-A0A952VJX9-F1
#
_entry.id   AF-A0A952VJX9-F1
#
_cell.length_a   1.000
_cell.length_b   1.000
_cell.length_c   1.000
_cell.angle_alpha   90.00
_cell.angle_beta   90.00
_cell.angle_gamma   90.00
#
_symmetry.space_group_name_H-M   'P 1'
#
loop_
_entity.id
_entity.type
_entity.pdbx_description
1 polymer ?
#
loop_
_entity_poly.entity_id
_entity_poly.type
_entity_poly.pdbx_seq_one_letter_code
_entity_poly.pdbx_strand_id
1 'polypeptide(L)'
;MLTRILCLICLFAALPRTVPSAAARSSEPQRWVSLFDGRTLDGWRVVGSEQTKWDVVDGAIVGSGQPSMLVSTTGPYRNFRYRVEMKINDGGNSGLYFRTTPEPGFLDGYEAQVASTHTDPIRTGSLYGMCHVYARLVEPDAWFVYEIGVRDDVWRGRAMTRIRVSINGQELYEYLDFARQFGPGHFAFQQHDPKSIVSIRSIQVLRLPDEDGPIPQPVPEPEAIETEAALDVLTIQGSATITFDTTEVPELRAWVQETLMPVVSEWYPKITAQLASDGFSPPDDFRIIFRAQMDGVAHTSGQDIYCAGEWYKANLRTEAVGSVVHELVHVAQQYRGMPRGQRPPGWLVEGIADQIRWYQFEPVEKRRRLNWERANYDQPYFPAATFLDYIVRNIDRDAITTINADCRAGRYSDGYWLEKYGMTAEEIWAAAKAEATAKGNP
;
A
#
# COMPACT_ATOMS: atom_id res chain seq x y z
N MET A 1 13.11 -3.84 97.02
CA MET A 1 13.94 -3.98 95.81
C MET A 1 13.08 -3.62 94.61
N LEU A 2 13.26 -2.41 94.08
CA LEU A 2 12.58 -1.93 92.87
C LEU A 2 13.39 -2.38 91.64
N THR A 3 12.75 -3.04 90.67
CA THR A 3 13.36 -3.26 89.35
C THR A 3 12.45 -2.66 88.28
N ARG A 4 12.99 -1.62 87.62
CA ARG A 4 12.44 -0.94 86.44
C ARG A 4 12.56 -1.86 85.21
N ILE A 5 11.52 -1.94 84.39
CA ILE A 5 11.59 -2.47 83.02
C ILE A 5 11.47 -1.28 82.08
N LEU A 6 12.54 -1.01 81.32
CA LEU A 6 12.61 0.03 80.29
C LEU A 6 12.47 -0.64 78.91
N CYS A 7 11.60 -0.06 78.09
CA CYS A 7 11.31 -0.45 76.72
C CYS A 7 12.49 -0.12 75.80
N LEU A 8 12.92 -1.06 74.95
CA LEU A 8 13.91 -0.82 73.88
C LEU A 8 13.30 -1.25 72.55
N ILE A 9 12.99 -0.26 71.70
CA ILE A 9 12.54 -0.45 70.32
C ILE A 9 13.80 -0.53 69.44
N CYS A 10 14.04 -1.68 68.81
CA CYS A 10 15.09 -1.85 67.80
C CYS A 10 14.50 -1.56 66.41
N LEU A 11 15.02 -0.50 65.77
CA LEU A 11 14.73 -0.13 64.38
C LEU A 11 15.59 -0.99 63.43
N PHE A 12 15.00 -1.93 62.71
CA PHE A 12 15.67 -2.63 61.61
C PHE A 12 15.48 -1.85 60.30
N ALA A 13 16.57 -1.30 59.75
CA ALA A 13 16.59 -0.71 58.42
C ALA A 13 16.58 -1.83 57.35
N ALA A 14 15.53 -1.87 56.53
CA ALA A 14 15.43 -2.78 55.40
C ALA A 14 16.18 -2.20 54.19
N LEU A 15 17.23 -2.88 53.73
CA LEU A 15 17.90 -2.60 52.46
C LEU A 15 17.06 -3.16 51.31
N PRO A 16 16.81 -2.40 50.23
CA PRO A 16 16.09 -2.92 49.07
C PRO A 16 16.98 -3.90 48.30
N ARG A 17 16.49 -5.12 48.08
CA ARG A 17 17.06 -6.09 47.13
C ARG A 17 16.73 -5.62 45.71
N THR A 18 17.74 -5.20 44.96
CA THR A 18 17.63 -5.01 43.52
C THR A 18 17.50 -6.37 42.84
N VAL A 19 16.30 -6.66 42.33
CA VAL A 19 16.08 -7.76 41.38
C VAL A 19 16.66 -7.31 40.03
N PRO A 20 17.50 -8.11 39.34
CA PRO A 20 17.94 -7.74 38.01
C PRO A 20 16.72 -7.71 37.08
N SER A 21 16.42 -6.53 36.55
CA SER A 21 15.42 -6.38 35.48
C SER A 21 15.89 -7.20 34.28
N ALA A 22 15.07 -8.16 33.84
CA ALA A 22 15.30 -8.88 32.60
C ALA A 22 15.39 -7.85 31.48
N ALA A 23 16.55 -7.78 30.82
CA ALA A 23 16.78 -6.90 29.69
C ALA A 23 15.66 -7.05 28.67
N ALA A 24 14.90 -5.98 28.46
CA ALA A 24 13.96 -5.86 27.36
C ALA A 24 14.76 -6.06 26.07
N ARG A 25 14.48 -7.16 25.35
CA ARG A 25 14.99 -7.34 24.00
C ARG A 25 14.42 -6.21 23.15
N SER A 26 15.28 -5.31 22.70
CA SER A 26 14.95 -4.25 21.75
C SER A 26 14.30 -4.87 20.51
N SER A 27 13.05 -4.53 20.23
CA SER A 27 12.42 -4.85 18.95
C SER A 27 13.04 -3.97 17.87
N GLU A 28 13.81 -4.56 16.95
CA GLU A 28 14.30 -3.83 15.78
C GLU A 28 13.11 -3.22 14.99
N PRO A 29 13.26 -2.01 14.41
CA PRO A 29 12.23 -1.44 13.55
C PRO A 29 11.93 -2.38 12.39
N GLN A 30 10.64 -2.64 12.15
CA GLN A 30 10.18 -3.47 11.04
C GLN A 30 10.50 -2.74 9.73
N ARG A 31 11.47 -3.26 8.99
CA ARG A 31 11.91 -2.74 7.70
C ARG A 31 11.88 -3.83 6.64
N TRP A 32 11.56 -3.47 5.41
CA TRP A 32 11.81 -4.33 4.26
C TRP A 32 13.31 -4.60 4.13
N VAL A 33 13.67 -5.87 4.09
CA VAL A 33 15.03 -6.35 3.88
C VAL A 33 15.10 -7.02 2.51
N SER A 34 16.03 -6.58 1.66
CA SER A 34 16.31 -7.28 0.41
C SER A 34 17.03 -8.60 0.71
N LEU A 35 16.54 -9.69 0.12
CA LEU A 35 17.15 -11.02 0.18
C LEU A 35 17.97 -11.34 -1.08
N PHE A 36 18.08 -10.41 -2.01
CA PHE A 36 18.89 -10.54 -3.22
C PHE A 36 19.62 -9.22 -3.51
N ASP A 37 20.90 -9.33 -3.87
CA ASP A 37 21.79 -8.21 -4.12
C ASP A 37 21.86 -7.80 -5.61
N GLY A 38 21.17 -8.55 -6.49
CA GLY A 38 21.20 -8.35 -7.93
C GLY A 38 22.43 -8.94 -8.62
N ARG A 39 23.29 -9.69 -7.92
CA ARG A 39 24.62 -10.08 -8.43
C ARG A 39 25.00 -11.52 -8.12
N THR A 40 24.65 -12.02 -6.94
CA THR A 40 25.09 -13.32 -6.44
C THR A 40 23.92 -14.13 -5.90
N LEU A 41 24.14 -15.44 -5.72
CA LEU A 41 23.21 -16.31 -4.98
C LEU A 41 23.53 -16.34 -3.48
N ASP A 42 24.29 -15.37 -2.97
CA ASP A 42 24.56 -15.28 -1.53
C ASP A 42 23.24 -15.16 -0.76
N GLY A 43 23.10 -15.96 0.29
CA GLY A 43 21.83 -16.07 1.02
C GLY A 43 20.87 -17.13 0.46
N TRP A 44 21.26 -17.86 -0.60
CA TRP A 44 20.45 -18.91 -1.22
C TRP A 44 21.22 -20.22 -1.35
N ARG A 45 20.51 -21.34 -1.24
CA ARG A 45 21.03 -22.70 -1.41
C ARG A 45 20.14 -23.49 -2.34
N VAL A 46 20.75 -24.20 -3.29
CA VAL A 46 20.02 -25.13 -4.16
C VAL A 46 19.78 -26.45 -3.44
N VAL A 47 18.56 -26.95 -3.49
CA VAL A 47 18.13 -28.27 -3.04
C VAL A 47 17.61 -29.03 -4.25
N GLY A 48 18.32 -30.07 -4.67
CA GLY A 48 17.98 -30.88 -5.83
C GLY A 48 19.18 -31.70 -6.30
N SER A 49 19.09 -32.27 -7.51
CA SER A 49 20.20 -33.03 -8.09
C SER A 49 21.34 -32.12 -8.59
N GLU A 50 22.48 -32.71 -8.95
CA GLU A 50 23.60 -31.98 -9.55
C GLU A 50 23.28 -31.36 -10.93
N GLN A 51 22.18 -31.76 -11.56
CA GLN A 51 21.74 -31.26 -12.88
C GLN A 51 20.82 -30.04 -12.80
N THR A 52 20.66 -29.49 -11.61
CA THR A 52 19.83 -28.32 -11.34
C THR A 52 20.60 -27.07 -11.74
N LYS A 53 19.88 -26.03 -12.18
CA LYS A 53 20.53 -24.83 -12.70
C LYS A 53 19.86 -23.57 -12.16
N TRP A 54 20.60 -22.87 -11.33
CA TRP A 54 20.26 -21.56 -10.79
C TRP A 54 21.47 -20.65 -11.00
N ASP A 55 21.27 -19.58 -11.78
CA ASP A 55 22.32 -18.63 -12.12
C ASP A 55 21.80 -17.20 -11.91
N VAL A 56 22.71 -16.23 -11.83
CA VAL A 56 22.35 -14.80 -11.92
C VAL A 56 22.67 -14.30 -13.34
N VAL A 57 21.63 -13.88 -14.06
CA VAL A 57 21.73 -13.37 -15.44
C VAL A 57 21.04 -12.00 -15.49
N ASP A 58 21.76 -10.98 -15.96
CA ASP A 58 21.26 -9.62 -16.13
C ASP A 58 20.56 -9.04 -14.89
N GLY A 59 21.13 -9.33 -13.71
CA GLY A 59 20.60 -8.85 -12.43
C GLY A 59 19.37 -9.61 -11.92
N ALA A 60 19.06 -10.79 -12.48
CA ALA A 60 17.99 -11.66 -12.03
C ALA A 60 18.51 -13.07 -11.73
N ILE A 61 18.01 -13.68 -10.67
CA ILE A 61 18.13 -15.12 -10.45
C ILE A 61 17.29 -15.83 -11.52
N VAL A 62 17.87 -16.80 -12.23
CA VAL A 62 17.21 -17.59 -13.26
C VAL A 62 17.28 -19.07 -12.88
N GLY A 63 16.12 -19.68 -12.63
CA GLY A 63 15.95 -21.12 -12.47
C GLY A 63 15.65 -21.79 -13.81
N SER A 64 16.35 -22.88 -14.11
CA SER A 64 16.13 -23.70 -15.31
C SER A 64 16.59 -25.14 -15.10
N GLY A 65 16.30 -26.03 -16.05
CA GLY A 65 16.77 -27.42 -16.00
C GLY A 65 15.95 -28.30 -15.07
N GLN A 66 16.60 -29.26 -14.40
CA GLN A 66 15.92 -30.31 -13.63
C GLN A 66 15.18 -29.76 -12.40
N PRO A 67 14.14 -30.48 -11.93
CA PRO A 67 13.36 -30.09 -10.76
C PRO A 67 14.23 -29.79 -9.53
N SER A 68 14.02 -28.64 -8.89
CA SER A 68 14.75 -28.22 -7.70
C SER A 68 14.07 -27.09 -6.94
N MET A 69 14.60 -26.80 -5.75
CA MET A 69 14.24 -25.65 -4.94
C MET A 69 15.47 -24.75 -4.74
N LEU A 70 15.31 -23.44 -4.90
CA LEU A 70 16.27 -22.45 -4.42
C LEU A 70 15.76 -21.90 -3.10
N VAL A 71 16.45 -22.20 -2.01
CA VAL A 71 15.97 -21.99 -0.63
C VAL A 71 16.80 -20.92 0.06
N SER A 72 16.12 -19.99 0.73
CA SER A 72 16.79 -18.99 1.57
C SER A 72 17.57 -19.64 2.71
N THR A 73 18.82 -19.20 2.92
CA THR A 73 19.67 -19.69 4.03
C THR A 73 19.35 -19.01 5.35
N THR A 74 18.62 -17.90 5.31
CA THR A 74 18.12 -17.18 6.49
C THR A 74 16.69 -17.63 6.80
N GLY A 75 16.31 -17.55 8.07
CA GLY A 75 15.04 -18.09 8.57
C GLY A 75 15.19 -18.61 10.00
N PRO A 76 14.13 -19.21 10.57
CA PRO A 76 12.78 -19.32 10.03
C PRO A 76 12.02 -17.98 10.06
N TYR A 77 10.99 -17.88 9.22
CA TYR A 77 10.05 -16.77 9.11
C TYR A 77 8.67 -17.23 9.59
N ARG A 78 8.15 -16.60 10.65
CA ARG A 78 6.83 -16.87 11.21
C ARG A 78 5.80 -15.92 10.59
N ASN A 79 5.82 -14.66 10.98
CA ASN A 79 4.93 -13.62 10.46
C ASN A 79 5.73 -12.68 9.56
N PHE A 80 5.22 -12.37 8.37
CA PHE A 80 5.94 -11.55 7.38
C PHE A 80 5.03 -10.98 6.30
N ARG A 81 5.48 -9.92 5.63
CA ARG A 81 5.12 -9.62 4.24
C ARG A 81 6.30 -10.01 3.35
N TYR A 82 6.02 -10.66 2.24
CA TYR A 82 7.01 -11.16 1.30
C TYR A 82 6.66 -10.65 -0.09
N ARG A 83 7.56 -9.87 -0.70
CA ARG A 83 7.37 -9.25 -2.01
C ARG A 83 8.45 -9.72 -2.96
N VAL A 84 8.02 -10.22 -4.11
CA VAL A 84 8.92 -10.72 -5.14
C VAL A 84 8.53 -10.12 -6.49
N GLU A 85 9.51 -9.65 -7.25
CA GLU A 85 9.32 -9.32 -8.66
C GLU A 85 9.91 -10.43 -9.53
N MET A 86 9.06 -11.07 -10.32
CA MET A 86 9.40 -12.29 -11.05
C MET A 86 8.75 -12.35 -12.44
N LYS A 87 9.22 -13.31 -13.23
CA LYS A 87 8.79 -13.61 -14.60
C LYS A 87 8.84 -15.12 -14.81
N ILE A 88 7.89 -15.65 -15.56
CA ILE A 88 7.84 -17.07 -15.97
C ILE A 88 7.68 -17.14 -17.49
N ASN A 89 8.38 -18.06 -18.15
CA ASN A 89 8.30 -18.21 -19.60
C ASN A 89 6.93 -18.76 -20.06
N ASP A 90 6.65 -18.62 -21.36
CA ASP A 90 5.51 -19.29 -21.99
C ASP A 90 5.56 -20.82 -21.76
N GLY A 91 4.46 -21.36 -21.25
CA GLY A 91 4.33 -22.76 -20.87
C GLY A 91 5.06 -23.15 -19.59
N GLY A 92 5.68 -22.22 -18.87
CA GLY A 92 6.44 -22.50 -17.64
C GLY A 92 5.56 -22.71 -16.41
N ASN A 93 6.04 -23.55 -15.49
CA ASN A 93 5.50 -23.80 -14.17
C ASN A 93 6.57 -23.57 -13.10
N SER A 94 6.19 -22.93 -12.02
CA SER A 94 7.04 -22.64 -10.87
C SER A 94 6.14 -22.37 -9.66
N GLY A 95 6.76 -22.15 -8.51
CA GLY A 95 6.07 -21.87 -7.27
C GLY A 95 6.93 -20.98 -6.38
N LEU A 96 6.25 -20.04 -5.73
CA LEU A 96 6.79 -19.24 -4.64
C LEU A 96 6.42 -19.89 -3.32
N TYR A 97 7.39 -20.51 -2.65
CA TYR A 97 7.17 -21.23 -1.43
C TYR A 97 7.52 -20.40 -0.20
N PHE A 98 6.75 -20.58 0.86
CA PHE A 98 7.00 -19.97 2.16
C PHE A 98 6.62 -20.91 3.30
N ARG A 99 7.27 -20.72 4.46
CA ARG A 99 7.14 -21.60 5.62
C ARG A 99 7.56 -23.05 5.32
N THR A 100 8.60 -23.21 4.52
CA THR A 100 9.20 -24.53 4.18
C THR A 100 10.20 -24.97 5.24
N THR A 101 10.58 -26.25 5.26
CA THR A 101 11.84 -26.65 5.93
C THR A 101 13.07 -26.14 5.13
N PRO A 102 14.30 -26.22 5.69
CA PRO A 102 15.52 -25.85 4.96
C PRO A 102 15.84 -26.75 3.76
N GLU A 103 15.29 -27.97 3.69
CA GLU A 103 15.47 -28.94 2.60
C GLU A 103 14.13 -29.41 2.05
N PRO A 104 13.35 -28.50 1.44
CA PRO A 104 11.98 -28.79 1.07
C PRO A 104 11.91 -29.60 -0.23
N GLY A 105 10.91 -30.49 -0.29
CA GLY A 105 10.34 -30.96 -1.54
C GLY A 105 9.11 -30.13 -1.93
N PHE A 106 8.43 -30.48 -3.03
CA PHE A 106 7.29 -29.70 -3.55
C PHE A 106 6.02 -29.77 -2.69
N LEU A 107 6.00 -30.58 -1.62
CA LEU A 107 4.87 -30.68 -0.69
C LEU A 107 5.16 -30.00 0.66
N ASP A 108 6.32 -29.33 0.78
CA ASP A 108 6.80 -28.76 2.03
C ASP A 108 6.69 -27.23 2.02
N GLY A 109 5.71 -26.73 2.78
CA GLY A 109 5.37 -25.32 2.88
C GLY A 109 4.15 -24.96 2.04
N TYR A 110 3.71 -23.72 2.18
CA TYR A 110 2.67 -23.17 1.33
C TYR A 110 3.26 -22.79 -0.03
N GLU A 111 2.55 -23.14 -1.10
CA GLU A 111 2.93 -22.81 -2.47
C GLU A 111 2.00 -21.73 -3.03
N ALA A 112 2.57 -20.56 -3.29
CA ALA A 112 1.96 -19.55 -4.14
C ALA A 112 2.31 -19.87 -5.61
N GLN A 113 1.33 -20.33 -6.38
CA GLN A 113 1.53 -20.81 -7.75
C GLN A 113 2.14 -19.73 -8.64
N VAL A 114 3.06 -20.11 -9.53
CA VAL A 114 3.65 -19.23 -10.56
C VAL A 114 3.52 -19.91 -11.93
N ALA A 115 2.48 -19.53 -12.67
CA ALA A 115 2.21 -20.02 -14.02
C ALA A 115 1.35 -19.02 -14.81
N SER A 116 1.57 -18.94 -16.13
CA SER A 116 0.73 -18.16 -17.04
C SER A 116 -0.06 -19.04 -18.01
N THR A 117 0.64 -19.74 -18.90
CA THR A 117 0.05 -20.53 -20.01
C THR A 117 0.31 -22.04 -19.90
N HIS A 118 0.84 -22.51 -18.77
CA HIS A 118 1.04 -23.94 -18.52
C HIS A 118 -0.27 -24.75 -18.65
N THR A 119 -0.16 -26.04 -18.94
CA THR A 119 -1.31 -26.92 -19.20
C THR A 119 -2.18 -27.17 -17.97
N ASP A 120 -1.59 -27.16 -16.78
CA ASP A 120 -2.33 -27.12 -15.51
C ASP A 120 -3.18 -25.83 -15.46
N PRO A 121 -4.51 -25.88 -15.23
CA PRO A 121 -5.34 -24.69 -15.19
C PRO A 121 -5.10 -23.75 -14.00
N ILE A 122 -4.38 -24.17 -12.96
CA ILE A 122 -4.12 -23.37 -11.75
C ILE A 122 -3.06 -22.30 -12.07
N ARG A 123 -3.42 -21.03 -11.89
CA ARG A 123 -2.63 -19.87 -12.35
C ARG A 123 -1.93 -19.14 -11.22
N THR A 124 -1.01 -18.25 -11.62
CA THR A 124 -0.39 -17.25 -10.75
C THR A 124 -1.44 -16.53 -9.89
N GLY A 125 -1.17 -16.41 -8.60
CA GLY A 125 -2.11 -15.89 -7.60
C GLY A 125 -2.84 -16.98 -6.81
N SER A 126 -2.73 -18.25 -7.19
CA SER A 126 -3.29 -19.37 -6.41
C SER A 126 -2.43 -19.72 -5.20
N LEU A 127 -3.08 -20.16 -4.12
CA LEU A 127 -2.47 -20.92 -3.04
C LEU A 127 -2.72 -22.40 -3.36
N TYR A 128 -1.70 -23.07 -3.91
CA TYR A 128 -1.86 -24.36 -4.57
C TYR A 128 -2.38 -25.44 -3.59
N GLY A 129 -3.40 -26.19 -4.00
CA GLY A 129 -4.09 -27.17 -3.15
C GLY A 129 -5.05 -26.59 -2.12
N MET A 130 -5.20 -25.26 -2.03
CA MET A 130 -6.02 -24.58 -1.02
C MET A 130 -7.02 -23.58 -1.61
N CYS A 131 -6.56 -22.64 -2.44
CA CYS A 131 -7.37 -21.60 -3.08
C CYS A 131 -6.88 -21.35 -4.51
N HIS A 132 -7.70 -21.70 -5.50
CA HIS A 132 -7.29 -21.67 -6.91
C HIS A 132 -7.82 -20.44 -7.63
N VAL A 133 -6.91 -19.80 -8.37
CA VAL A 133 -7.18 -18.77 -9.37
C VAL A 133 -6.97 -19.40 -10.74
N TYR A 134 -8.01 -19.34 -11.58
CA TYR A 134 -7.95 -19.86 -12.96
C TYR A 134 -7.77 -18.76 -14.01
N ALA A 135 -8.01 -17.50 -13.62
CA ALA A 135 -7.81 -16.35 -14.49
C ALA A 135 -6.31 -16.14 -14.76
N ARG A 136 -5.97 -15.79 -16.00
CA ARG A 136 -4.61 -15.40 -16.36
C ARG A 136 -4.38 -13.95 -15.94
N LEU A 137 -3.70 -13.76 -14.81
CA LEU A 137 -3.40 -12.44 -14.23
C LEU A 137 -2.05 -11.88 -14.69
N VAL A 138 -1.19 -12.73 -15.23
CA VAL A 138 0.16 -12.38 -15.68
C VAL A 138 0.39 -12.94 -17.08
N GLU A 139 1.01 -12.15 -17.95
CA GLU A 139 1.40 -12.60 -19.29
C GLU A 139 2.70 -13.42 -19.21
N PRO A 140 2.90 -14.42 -20.08
CA PRO A 140 4.17 -15.12 -20.15
C PRO A 140 5.28 -14.14 -20.55
N ASP A 141 6.49 -14.38 -20.05
CA ASP A 141 7.68 -13.58 -20.34
C ASP A 141 7.59 -12.09 -19.93
N ALA A 142 6.58 -11.72 -19.13
CA ALA A 142 6.43 -10.39 -18.54
C ALA A 142 6.80 -10.39 -17.04
N TRP A 143 7.42 -9.30 -16.58
CA TRP A 143 7.68 -9.08 -15.16
C TRP A 143 6.39 -8.68 -14.43
N PHE A 144 6.19 -9.25 -13.24
CA PHE A 144 5.08 -8.93 -12.35
C PHE A 144 5.53 -8.98 -10.89
N VAL A 145 4.79 -8.28 -10.03
CA VAL A 145 5.03 -8.28 -8.58
C VAL A 145 4.05 -9.23 -7.90
N TYR A 146 4.58 -10.18 -7.13
CA TYR A 146 3.83 -11.10 -6.27
C TYR A 146 4.05 -10.68 -4.81
N GLU A 147 2.98 -10.42 -4.07
CA GLU A 147 3.07 -10.16 -2.64
C GLU A 147 2.22 -11.15 -1.81
N ILE A 148 2.82 -11.64 -0.73
CA ILE A 148 2.22 -12.55 0.23
C ILE A 148 2.33 -11.96 1.64
N GLY A 149 1.20 -11.74 2.31
CA GLY A 149 1.15 -11.40 3.73
C GLY A 149 0.81 -12.64 4.56
N VAL A 150 1.65 -13.03 5.52
CA VAL A 150 1.43 -14.22 6.35
C VAL A 150 1.50 -13.86 7.82
N ARG A 151 0.48 -14.25 8.58
CA ARG A 151 0.41 -14.00 10.02
C ARG A 151 -0.32 -15.13 10.75
N ASP A 152 0.28 -15.67 11.81
CA ASP A 152 -0.46 -16.44 12.82
C ASP A 152 -1.39 -15.48 13.57
N ASP A 153 -2.67 -15.83 13.63
CA ASP A 153 -3.74 -14.95 14.14
C ASP A 153 -4.85 -15.77 14.83
N VAL A 154 -5.78 -15.10 15.50
CA VAL A 154 -6.96 -15.70 16.13
C VAL A 154 -8.22 -15.12 15.49
N TRP A 155 -8.92 -15.93 14.71
CA TRP A 155 -10.19 -15.55 14.12
C TRP A 155 -11.36 -16.20 14.87
N ARG A 156 -12.21 -15.38 15.49
CA ARG A 156 -13.38 -15.83 16.28
C ARG A 156 -13.01 -16.88 17.35
N GLY A 157 -11.91 -16.64 18.05
CA GLY A 157 -11.42 -17.52 19.14
C GLY A 157 -10.70 -18.79 18.67
N ARG A 158 -10.44 -18.96 17.36
CA ARG A 158 -9.68 -20.09 16.81
C ARG A 158 -8.36 -19.59 16.23
N ALA A 159 -7.25 -20.18 16.70
CA ALA A 159 -5.94 -19.94 16.12
C ALA A 159 -5.88 -20.42 14.66
N MET A 160 -5.19 -19.67 13.81
CA MET A 160 -5.12 -19.90 12.37
C MET A 160 -3.90 -19.20 11.77
N THR A 161 -3.55 -19.54 10.54
CA THR A 161 -2.60 -18.80 9.70
C THR A 161 -3.39 -17.99 8.67
N ARG A 162 -3.30 -16.66 8.74
CA ARG A 162 -3.89 -15.72 7.78
C ARG A 162 -2.90 -15.46 6.65
N ILE A 163 -3.34 -15.68 5.41
CA ILE A 163 -2.52 -15.54 4.20
C ILE A 163 -3.25 -14.58 3.26
N ARG A 164 -2.61 -13.48 2.87
CA ARG A 164 -3.10 -12.55 1.84
C ARG A 164 -2.27 -12.69 0.59
N VAL A 165 -2.92 -12.71 -0.56
CA VAL A 165 -2.27 -12.87 -1.86
C VAL A 165 -2.60 -11.69 -2.76
N SER A 166 -1.57 -11.04 -3.29
CA SER A 166 -1.71 -9.90 -4.21
C SER A 166 -0.81 -10.05 -5.43
N ILE A 167 -1.31 -9.61 -6.59
CA ILE A 167 -0.56 -9.55 -7.85
C ILE A 167 -0.61 -8.13 -8.38
N ASN A 168 0.55 -7.56 -8.73
CA ASN A 168 0.68 -6.19 -9.26
C ASN A 168 -0.02 -5.11 -8.42
N GLY A 169 0.05 -5.25 -7.08
CA GLY A 169 -0.58 -4.33 -6.13
C GLY A 169 -2.08 -4.52 -5.93
N GLN A 170 -2.73 -5.43 -6.67
CA GLN A 170 -4.12 -5.79 -6.46
C GLN A 170 -4.21 -7.01 -5.52
N GLU A 171 -4.86 -6.82 -4.37
CA GLU A 171 -5.23 -7.95 -3.49
C GLU A 171 -6.27 -8.83 -4.18
N LEU A 172 -6.00 -10.13 -4.26
CA LEU A 172 -6.90 -11.11 -4.86
C LEU A 172 -7.85 -11.67 -3.80
N TYR A 173 -7.30 -12.13 -2.68
CA TYR A 173 -8.05 -12.71 -1.59
C TYR A 173 -7.22 -12.83 -0.30
N GLU A 174 -7.95 -13.11 0.78
CA GLU A 174 -7.41 -13.54 2.06
C GLU A 174 -7.86 -15.00 2.32
N TYR A 175 -6.91 -15.88 2.62
CA TYR A 175 -7.13 -17.27 2.99
C TYR A 175 -6.88 -17.47 4.48
N LEU A 176 -7.77 -18.22 5.12
CA LEU A 176 -7.73 -18.48 6.56
C LEU A 176 -7.46 -19.96 6.83
N ASP A 177 -6.20 -20.32 7.08
CA ASP A 177 -5.83 -21.70 7.39
C ASP A 177 -5.97 -22.02 8.90
N PHE A 178 -7.11 -22.58 9.28
CA PHE A 178 -7.34 -23.03 10.65
C PHE A 178 -6.60 -24.32 11.02
N ALA A 179 -6.09 -25.08 10.05
CA ALA A 179 -5.28 -26.25 10.31
C ALA A 179 -3.84 -25.87 10.71
N ARG A 180 -3.40 -24.65 10.35
CA ARG A 180 -2.02 -24.17 10.54
C ARG A 180 -1.03 -25.18 9.98
N GLN A 181 -1.28 -25.61 8.74
CA GLN A 181 -0.64 -26.76 8.12
C GLN A 181 0.88 -26.66 8.11
N PHE A 182 1.43 -25.44 7.98
CA PHE A 182 2.86 -25.19 8.03
C PHE A 182 3.23 -24.12 9.07
N GLY A 183 4.19 -24.46 9.93
CA GLY A 183 4.76 -23.57 10.95
C GLY A 183 5.81 -22.61 10.39
N PRO A 184 6.50 -21.83 11.24
CA PRO A 184 7.57 -20.94 10.80
C PRO A 184 8.64 -21.67 9.98
N GLY A 185 9.09 -21.09 8.87
CA GLY A 185 10.01 -21.77 7.95
C GLY A 185 10.70 -20.85 6.96
N HIS A 186 11.32 -21.42 5.93
CA HIS A 186 12.11 -20.71 4.94
C HIS A 186 11.26 -20.26 3.74
N PHE A 187 11.82 -19.35 2.94
CA PHE A 187 11.34 -19.10 1.58
C PHE A 187 12.06 -20.00 0.60
N ALA A 188 11.36 -20.43 -0.45
CA ALA A 188 11.97 -21.13 -1.56
C ALA A 188 11.31 -20.78 -2.90
N PHE A 189 12.04 -20.97 -3.99
CA PHE A 189 11.53 -20.91 -5.36
C PHE A 189 11.67 -22.26 -6.01
N GLN A 190 10.63 -22.69 -6.71
CA GLN A 190 10.63 -23.95 -7.42
C GLN A 190 11.12 -23.77 -8.86
N GLN A 191 12.05 -24.61 -9.27
CA GLN A 191 12.24 -24.95 -10.68
C GLN A 191 11.48 -26.26 -10.92
N HIS A 192 10.39 -26.22 -11.68
CA HIS A 192 9.46 -27.35 -11.77
C HIS A 192 9.96 -28.46 -12.71
N ASP A 193 10.41 -28.10 -13.92
CA ASP A 193 10.82 -29.03 -14.96
C ASP A 193 11.71 -28.36 -16.02
N PRO A 194 12.35 -29.13 -16.93
CA PRO A 194 13.27 -28.56 -17.92
C PRO A 194 12.66 -27.58 -18.94
N LYS A 195 11.33 -27.48 -19.07
CA LYS A 195 10.66 -26.54 -19.97
C LYS A 195 10.38 -25.20 -19.27
N SER A 196 10.47 -25.17 -17.96
CA SER A 196 10.20 -24.01 -17.14
C SER A 196 11.47 -23.19 -16.95
N ILE A 197 11.33 -21.87 -17.08
CA ILE A 197 12.36 -20.88 -16.84
C ILE A 197 11.72 -19.77 -16.02
N VAL A 198 12.09 -19.69 -14.75
CA VAL A 198 11.67 -18.64 -13.83
C VAL A 198 12.78 -17.61 -13.69
N SER A 199 12.45 -16.31 -13.70
CA SER A 199 13.39 -15.23 -13.46
C SER A 199 12.92 -14.35 -12.31
N ILE A 200 13.80 -13.97 -11.39
CA ILE A 200 13.47 -13.23 -10.17
C ILE A 200 14.50 -12.12 -9.98
N ARG A 201 14.06 -10.86 -9.93
CA ARG A 201 14.99 -9.71 -9.87
C ARG A 201 14.90 -8.87 -8.61
N SER A 202 13.86 -9.04 -7.81
CA SER A 202 13.71 -8.40 -6.51
C SER A 202 13.05 -9.35 -5.53
N ILE A 203 13.60 -9.45 -4.33
CA ILE A 203 13.11 -10.33 -3.26
C ILE A 203 13.22 -9.54 -1.96
N GLN A 204 12.09 -9.22 -1.33
CA GLN A 204 12.05 -8.39 -0.13
C GLN A 204 11.15 -9.02 0.93
N VAL A 205 11.58 -8.99 2.19
CA VAL A 205 10.79 -9.45 3.32
C VAL A 205 10.69 -8.37 4.40
N LEU A 206 9.50 -8.18 4.93
CA LEU A 206 9.23 -7.43 6.16
C LEU A 206 8.82 -8.43 7.24
N ARG A 207 9.66 -8.65 8.25
CA ARG A 207 9.27 -9.50 9.40
C ARG A 207 8.22 -8.77 10.24
N LEU A 208 7.12 -9.45 10.53
CA LEU A 208 6.07 -8.97 11.41
C LEU A 208 6.27 -9.56 12.82
N PRO A 209 5.78 -8.92 13.89
CA PRO A 209 5.92 -9.41 15.26
C PRO A 209 5.17 -10.73 15.48
N ASP A 210 5.69 -11.52 16.39
CA ASP A 210 5.03 -12.71 16.93
C ASP A 210 4.25 -12.29 18.19
N GLU A 211 2.93 -12.13 18.14
CA GLU A 211 2.14 -11.82 19.35
C GLU A 211 1.32 -13.04 19.82
N ASP A 212 1.66 -13.55 21.02
CA ASP A 212 0.85 -14.47 21.83
C ASP A 212 0.42 -13.80 23.17
N GLY A 213 0.20 -12.48 23.18
CA GLY A 213 -0.24 -11.69 24.36
C GLY A 213 -1.63 -11.05 24.18
N PRO A 214 -2.35 -10.68 25.27
CA PRO A 214 -3.65 -10.01 25.16
C PRO A 214 -3.51 -8.70 24.40
N ILE A 215 -4.52 -8.39 23.58
CA ILE A 215 -4.59 -7.22 22.69
C ILE A 215 -4.01 -6.00 23.43
N PRO A 216 -2.86 -5.46 22.99
CA PRO A 216 -2.31 -4.26 23.58
C PRO A 216 -3.34 -3.14 23.40
N GLN A 217 -3.72 -2.49 24.51
CA GLN A 217 -4.20 -1.11 24.46
C GLN A 217 -3.18 -0.29 23.65
N PRO A 218 -3.59 0.76 22.93
CA PRO A 218 -2.64 1.58 22.17
C PRO A 218 -1.50 1.98 23.10
N VAL A 219 -0.32 1.40 22.87
CA VAL A 219 0.88 1.73 23.64
C VAL A 219 1.32 3.09 23.12
N PRO A 220 1.72 4.03 24.00
CA PRO A 220 2.29 5.29 23.55
C PRO A 220 3.45 5.01 22.59
N GLU A 221 3.59 5.85 21.57
CA GLU A 221 4.67 5.76 20.58
C GLU A 221 6.01 5.42 21.28
N PRO A 222 6.84 4.53 20.70
CA PRO A 222 8.10 4.14 21.33
C PRO A 222 8.95 5.38 21.56
N GLU A 223 9.59 5.47 22.73
CA GLU A 223 10.58 6.51 22.99
C GLU A 223 11.57 6.52 21.84
N ALA A 224 11.61 7.68 21.19
CA ALA A 224 12.43 7.97 20.05
C ALA A 224 13.87 7.53 20.36
N ILE A 225 14.48 6.77 19.44
CA ILE A 225 15.89 7.09 19.16
C ILE A 225 15.84 8.60 18.89
N GLU A 226 16.59 9.41 19.62
CA GLU A 226 16.66 10.87 19.38
C GLU A 226 17.27 11.15 17.99
N THR A 227 16.60 10.74 16.92
CA THR A 227 16.38 11.58 15.76
C THR A 227 15.37 12.62 16.21
N GLU A 228 15.86 13.83 16.46
CA GLU A 228 15.06 15.01 16.74
C GLU A 228 13.80 15.01 15.84
N ALA A 229 12.61 15.06 16.44
CA ALA A 229 11.36 14.96 15.70
C ALA A 229 11.33 15.99 14.56
N ALA A 230 11.20 15.52 13.32
CA ALA A 230 11.23 16.39 12.14
C ALA A 230 9.82 16.84 11.76
N LEU A 231 9.17 17.50 12.72
CA LEU A 231 7.83 18.04 12.59
C LEU A 231 7.89 19.52 12.22
N ASP A 232 7.19 19.88 11.16
CA ASP A 232 6.97 21.27 10.76
C ASP A 232 5.46 21.56 10.80
N VAL A 233 5.08 22.63 11.49
CA VAL A 233 3.66 23.01 11.64
C VAL A 233 3.36 24.21 10.77
N LEU A 234 2.36 24.07 9.91
CA LEU A 234 1.78 25.16 9.13
C LEU A 234 0.44 25.54 9.73
N THR A 235 0.32 26.78 10.22
CA THR A 235 -0.97 27.35 10.62
C THR A 235 -1.46 28.32 9.55
N ILE A 236 -2.56 27.97 8.89
CA ILE A 236 -3.27 28.82 7.94
C ILE A 236 -4.40 29.51 8.70
N GLN A 237 -4.26 30.82 8.92
CA GLN A 237 -5.21 31.59 9.75
C GLN A 237 -6.65 31.44 9.25
N GLY A 238 -7.55 31.04 10.15
CA GLY A 238 -8.96 30.84 9.86
C GLY A 238 -9.27 29.65 8.95
N SER A 239 -8.30 28.78 8.67
CA SER A 239 -8.50 27.59 7.82
C SER A 239 -8.08 26.30 8.50
N ALA A 240 -6.79 26.08 8.76
CA ALA A 240 -6.32 24.81 9.31
C ALA A 240 -4.93 24.89 9.96
N THR A 241 -4.64 23.95 10.83
CA THR A 241 -3.30 23.60 11.31
C THR A 241 -2.89 22.27 10.70
N ILE A 242 -1.76 22.24 10.01
CA ILE A 242 -1.30 21.07 9.27
C ILE A 242 0.11 20.73 9.75
N THR A 243 0.28 19.53 10.28
CA THR A 243 1.59 19.05 10.73
C THR A 243 2.22 18.18 9.65
N PHE A 244 3.39 18.59 9.18
CA PHE A 244 4.20 17.82 8.25
C PHE A 244 5.20 17.00 9.03
N ASP A 245 5.14 15.68 8.86
CA ASP A 245 6.01 14.74 9.56
C ASP A 245 6.98 14.11 8.57
N THR A 246 8.24 14.55 8.64
CA THR A 246 9.34 14.02 7.84
C THR A 246 10.31 13.19 8.68
N THR A 247 9.89 12.76 9.87
CA THR A 247 10.77 12.08 10.84
C THR A 247 11.42 10.83 10.26
N GLU A 248 10.69 10.07 9.43
CA GLU A 248 11.22 8.87 8.79
C GLU A 248 12.07 9.14 7.52
N VAL A 249 11.94 10.33 6.93
CA VAL A 249 12.63 10.74 5.70
C VAL A 249 13.09 12.20 5.80
N PRO A 250 14.00 12.51 6.74
CA PRO A 250 14.42 13.89 7.04
C PRO A 250 15.03 14.60 5.83
N GLU A 251 15.53 13.87 4.83
CA GLU A 251 16.00 14.42 3.56
C GLU A 251 14.90 15.13 2.74
N LEU A 252 13.63 14.85 2.98
CA LEU A 252 12.51 15.55 2.36
C LEU A 252 12.16 16.87 3.06
N ARG A 253 12.65 17.11 4.28
CA ARG A 253 12.25 18.24 5.12
C ARG A 253 12.44 19.60 4.43
N ALA A 254 13.59 19.82 3.80
CA ALA A 254 13.86 21.06 3.07
C ALA A 254 12.88 21.27 1.92
N TRP A 255 12.62 20.22 1.12
CA TRP A 255 11.63 20.29 0.04
C TRP A 255 10.20 20.53 0.58
N VAL A 256 9.85 19.90 1.71
CA VAL A 256 8.55 20.14 2.35
C VAL A 256 8.41 21.61 2.75
N GLN A 257 9.40 22.17 3.45
CA GLN A 257 9.36 23.56 3.91
C GLN A 257 9.36 24.57 2.76
N GLU A 258 10.21 24.37 1.75
CA GLU A 258 10.44 25.34 0.69
C GLU A 258 9.43 25.24 -0.47
N THR A 259 8.89 24.04 -0.70
CA THR A 259 8.03 23.77 -1.87
C THR A 259 6.62 23.37 -1.46
N LEU A 260 6.47 22.36 -0.59
CA LEU A 260 5.15 21.79 -0.34
C LEU A 260 4.29 22.66 0.58
N MET A 261 4.84 23.13 1.71
CA MET A 261 4.11 23.95 2.69
C MET A 261 3.51 25.22 2.06
N PRO A 262 4.23 26.00 1.22
CA PRO A 262 3.63 27.12 0.50
C PRO A 262 2.44 26.72 -0.38
N VAL A 263 2.55 25.61 -1.10
CA VAL A 263 1.47 25.11 -1.95
C VAL A 263 0.27 24.69 -1.11
N VAL A 264 0.47 23.94 -0.03
CA VAL A 264 -0.61 23.53 0.88
C VAL A 264 -1.28 24.75 1.52
N SER A 265 -0.49 25.74 1.94
CA SER A 265 -1.00 27.01 2.49
C SER A 265 -1.90 27.75 1.53
N GLU A 266 -1.59 27.73 0.23
CA GLU A 266 -2.37 28.39 -0.80
C GLU A 266 -3.59 27.58 -1.22
N TRP A 267 -3.42 26.26 -1.39
CA TRP A 267 -4.41 25.42 -2.05
C TRP A 267 -5.41 24.79 -1.12
N TYR A 268 -5.07 24.47 0.13
CA TYR A 268 -6.06 23.87 1.03
C TYR A 268 -7.29 24.77 1.25
N PRO A 269 -7.16 26.09 1.51
CA PRO A 269 -8.32 26.98 1.60
C PRO A 269 -9.13 27.09 0.30
N LYS A 270 -8.48 27.02 -0.87
CA LYS A 270 -9.15 27.05 -2.18
C LYS A 270 -9.97 25.79 -2.39
N ILE A 271 -9.38 24.63 -2.08
CA ILE A 271 -10.03 23.32 -2.17
C ILE A 271 -11.26 23.28 -1.25
N THR A 272 -11.11 23.67 0.01
CA THR A 272 -12.22 23.64 0.96
C THR A 272 -13.33 24.63 0.62
N ALA A 273 -12.99 25.82 0.10
CA ALA A 273 -13.97 26.76 -0.40
C ALA A 273 -14.74 26.21 -1.62
N GLN A 274 -14.04 25.60 -2.56
CA GLN A 274 -14.67 25.01 -3.75
C GLN A 274 -15.53 23.79 -3.40
N LEU A 275 -15.14 23.00 -2.41
CA LEU A 275 -15.86 21.81 -1.96
C LEU A 275 -16.78 22.09 -0.76
N ALA A 276 -17.11 23.35 -0.52
CA ALA A 276 -18.05 23.76 0.51
C ALA A 276 -19.44 23.15 0.24
N SER A 277 -20.12 22.75 1.30
CA SER A 277 -21.52 22.36 1.25
C SER A 277 -22.18 22.61 2.59
N ASP A 278 -23.50 22.80 2.58
CA ASP A 278 -24.27 23.04 3.78
C ASP A 278 -24.07 21.94 4.84
N GLY A 279 -23.88 22.36 6.09
CA GLY A 279 -23.76 21.46 7.24
C GLY A 279 -22.45 20.66 7.30
N PHE A 280 -21.47 20.92 6.42
CA PHE A 280 -20.17 20.28 6.46
C PHE A 280 -19.07 21.28 6.76
N SER A 281 -18.17 20.92 7.67
CA SER A 281 -16.92 21.64 7.91
C SER A 281 -15.77 20.71 7.57
N PRO A 282 -14.83 21.13 6.71
CA PRO A 282 -13.65 20.33 6.39
C PRO A 282 -12.74 20.20 7.62
N PRO A 283 -11.90 19.16 7.71
CA PRO A 283 -10.91 19.05 8.77
C PRO A 283 -10.01 20.30 8.85
N ASP A 284 -9.83 20.81 10.06
CA ASP A 284 -9.01 22.01 10.35
C ASP A 284 -7.75 21.67 11.16
N ASP A 285 -7.54 20.39 11.49
CA ASP A 285 -6.32 19.87 12.12
C ASP A 285 -6.01 18.49 11.56
N PHE A 286 -4.88 18.31 10.88
CA PHE A 286 -4.48 17.01 10.32
C PHE A 286 -2.98 16.94 9.99
N ARG A 287 -2.51 15.74 9.64
CA ARG A 287 -1.10 15.46 9.36
C ARG A 287 -0.86 15.10 7.91
N ILE A 288 0.30 15.51 7.39
CA ILE A 288 0.89 14.99 6.15
C ILE A 288 2.16 14.26 6.52
N ILE A 289 2.13 12.94 6.40
CA ILE A 289 3.12 12.05 7.00
C ILE A 289 3.90 11.34 5.90
N PHE A 290 5.20 11.59 5.85
CA PHE A 290 6.10 10.92 4.91
C PHE A 290 6.69 9.67 5.55
N ARG A 291 6.27 8.51 5.06
CA ARG A 291 6.73 7.22 5.55
C ARG A 291 7.92 6.76 4.72
N ALA A 292 8.98 6.30 5.38
CA ALA A 292 10.14 5.72 4.68
C ALA A 292 9.74 4.49 3.87
N GLN A 293 8.74 3.74 4.37
CA GLN A 293 8.26 2.53 3.74
C GLN A 293 6.74 2.56 3.62
N MET A 294 6.26 2.84 2.41
CA MET A 294 4.86 2.82 2.06
C MET A 294 4.72 2.45 0.59
N ASP A 295 3.68 1.68 0.27
CA ASP A 295 3.34 1.29 -1.09
C ASP A 295 2.46 2.33 -1.76
N GLY A 296 2.53 2.39 -3.08
CA GLY A 296 1.79 3.38 -3.87
C GLY A 296 2.47 4.76 -3.84
N VAL A 297 1.66 5.80 -3.99
CA VAL A 297 2.13 7.20 -4.11
C VAL A 297 1.80 7.96 -2.82
N ALA A 298 0.51 8.13 -2.59
CA ALA A 298 -0.05 8.72 -1.38
C ALA A 298 -1.46 8.14 -1.17
N HIS A 299 -1.99 8.27 0.05
CA HIS A 299 -3.41 8.04 0.31
C HIS A 299 -3.87 8.82 1.54
N THR A 300 -5.15 9.17 1.56
CA THR A 300 -5.81 9.78 2.71
C THR A 300 -6.54 8.72 3.53
N SER A 301 -6.33 8.74 4.85
CA SER A 301 -7.03 7.88 5.81
C SER A 301 -7.56 8.71 6.96
N GLY A 302 -8.89 8.77 7.08
CA GLY A 302 -9.53 9.77 7.95
C GLY A 302 -9.24 11.16 7.41
N GLN A 303 -8.56 11.99 8.19
CA GLN A 303 -8.11 13.33 7.81
C GLN A 303 -6.63 13.41 7.47
N ASP A 304 -5.85 12.36 7.78
CA ASP A 304 -4.40 12.38 7.61
C ASP A 304 -4.00 11.85 6.22
N ILE A 305 -2.96 12.46 5.66
CA ILE A 305 -2.36 12.09 4.40
C ILE A 305 -1.08 11.30 4.66
N TYR A 306 -0.94 10.17 4.00
CA TYR A 306 0.25 9.32 4.06
C TYR A 306 0.95 9.36 2.70
N CYS A 307 2.24 9.68 2.70
CA CYS A 307 3.06 9.86 1.51
C CYS A 307 4.19 8.82 1.49
N ALA A 308 4.39 8.15 0.34
CA ALA A 308 5.47 7.18 0.16
C ALA A 308 6.82 7.88 -0.04
N GLY A 309 7.62 7.98 1.03
CA GLY A 309 8.86 8.77 1.06
C GLY A 309 9.83 8.46 -0.08
N GLU A 310 10.09 7.18 -0.39
CA GLU A 310 10.94 6.78 -1.53
C GLU A 310 10.39 7.25 -2.89
N TRP A 311 9.07 7.13 -3.09
CA TRP A 311 8.45 7.61 -4.32
C TRP A 311 8.56 9.14 -4.44
N TYR A 312 8.34 9.87 -3.32
CA TYR A 312 8.46 11.32 -3.30
C TYR A 312 9.89 11.76 -3.63
N LYS A 313 10.92 11.11 -3.06
CA LYS A 313 12.34 11.38 -3.37
C LYS A 313 12.63 11.27 -4.88
N ALA A 314 12.01 10.31 -5.56
CA ALA A 314 12.16 10.14 -7.00
C ALA A 314 11.34 11.14 -7.85
N ASN A 315 10.37 11.86 -7.27
CA ASN A 315 9.36 12.64 -8.00
C ASN A 315 9.20 14.11 -7.56
N LEU A 316 10.16 14.65 -6.78
CA LEU A 316 10.10 16.01 -6.23
C LEU A 316 9.90 17.12 -7.28
N ARG A 317 10.34 16.88 -8.52
CA ARG A 317 10.25 17.83 -9.65
C ARG A 317 9.12 17.52 -10.64
N THR A 318 8.35 16.45 -10.40
CA THR A 318 7.33 15.95 -11.32
C THR A 318 5.96 15.94 -10.65
N GLU A 319 5.59 14.82 -10.04
CA GLU A 319 4.24 14.48 -9.60
C GLU A 319 4.03 14.68 -8.10
N ALA A 320 5.10 14.87 -7.30
CA ALA A 320 5.04 14.87 -5.84
C ALA A 320 4.13 15.94 -5.23
N VAL A 321 4.16 17.17 -5.76
CA VAL A 321 3.28 18.23 -5.26
C VAL A 321 1.82 17.95 -5.66
N GLY A 322 1.59 17.59 -6.92
CA GLY A 322 0.27 17.27 -7.43
C GLY A 322 -0.40 16.11 -6.69
N SER A 323 0.36 15.08 -6.30
CA SER A 323 -0.20 13.99 -5.49
C SER A 323 -0.69 14.46 -4.13
N VAL A 324 0.00 15.39 -3.45
CA VAL A 324 -0.52 15.95 -2.19
C VAL A 324 -1.76 16.80 -2.43
N VAL A 325 -1.81 17.59 -3.49
CA VAL A 325 -3.01 18.37 -3.86
C VAL A 325 -4.21 17.46 -4.09
N HIS A 326 -4.02 16.31 -4.75
CA HIS A 326 -5.06 15.28 -4.90
C HIS A 326 -5.53 14.77 -3.53
N GLU A 327 -4.62 14.42 -2.63
CA GLU A 327 -4.99 13.93 -1.30
C GLU A 327 -5.69 14.99 -0.43
N LEU A 328 -5.33 16.27 -0.54
CA LEU A 328 -6.04 17.37 0.13
C LEU A 328 -7.52 17.44 -0.26
N VAL A 329 -7.86 17.04 -1.49
CA VAL A 329 -9.26 16.93 -1.91
C VAL A 329 -9.97 15.82 -1.14
N HIS A 330 -9.34 14.66 -0.96
CA HIS A 330 -9.92 13.56 -0.16
C HIS A 330 -10.10 13.96 1.31
N VAL A 331 -9.18 14.75 1.88
CA VAL A 331 -9.33 15.34 3.22
C VAL A 331 -10.59 16.18 3.30
N ALA A 332 -10.90 16.98 2.28
CA ALA A 332 -12.11 17.80 2.23
C ALA A 332 -13.39 17.02 1.85
N GLN A 333 -13.30 15.92 1.10
CA GLN A 333 -14.47 15.17 0.64
C GLN A 333 -15.16 14.36 1.75
N GLN A 334 -14.40 13.59 2.54
CA GLN A 334 -14.89 12.76 3.67
C GLN A 334 -16.09 11.83 3.38
N TYR A 335 -16.32 11.41 2.13
CA TYR A 335 -17.46 10.56 1.78
C TYR A 335 -17.46 9.18 2.46
N ARG A 336 -16.31 8.71 2.98
CA ARG A 336 -16.20 7.43 3.69
C ARG A 336 -17.03 7.38 4.98
N GLY A 337 -17.41 8.52 5.55
CA GLY A 337 -18.33 8.62 6.68
C GLY A 337 -19.81 8.34 6.32
N MET A 338 -20.16 8.39 5.02
CA MET A 338 -21.55 8.20 4.58
C MET A 338 -22.01 6.74 4.62
N PRO A 339 -23.33 6.46 4.73
CA PRO A 339 -23.88 5.12 4.55
C PRO A 339 -23.49 4.52 3.19
N ARG A 340 -23.16 3.23 3.14
CA ARG A 340 -22.65 2.58 1.91
C ARG A 340 -23.53 2.78 0.67
N GLY A 341 -24.86 2.80 0.83
CA GLY A 341 -25.81 2.99 -0.28
C GLY A 341 -25.97 4.42 -0.77
N GLN A 342 -25.35 5.41 -0.11
CA GLN A 342 -25.41 6.83 -0.46
C GLN A 342 -24.05 7.38 -0.92
N ARG A 343 -23.01 6.52 -0.95
CA ARG A 343 -21.67 6.94 -1.35
C ARG A 343 -21.61 7.15 -2.86
N PRO A 344 -20.97 8.23 -3.34
CA PRO A 344 -20.67 8.34 -4.76
C PRO A 344 -19.74 7.21 -5.22
N PRO A 345 -19.79 6.84 -6.50
CA PRO A 345 -18.91 5.81 -7.05
C PRO A 345 -17.46 6.29 -7.03
N GLY A 346 -16.52 5.35 -6.84
CA GLY A 346 -15.10 5.67 -6.68
C GLY A 346 -14.51 6.49 -7.83
N TRP A 347 -14.93 6.24 -9.08
CA TRP A 347 -14.45 7.01 -10.23
C TRP A 347 -14.77 8.51 -10.14
N LEU A 348 -15.91 8.87 -9.55
CA LEU A 348 -16.33 10.25 -9.39
C LEU A 348 -15.56 10.92 -8.25
N VAL A 349 -15.30 10.18 -7.17
CA VAL A 349 -14.48 10.62 -6.04
C VAL A 349 -13.07 10.96 -6.52
N GLU A 350 -12.41 10.03 -7.21
CA GLU A 350 -11.10 10.22 -7.83
C GLU A 350 -11.12 11.30 -8.92
N GLY A 351 -12.20 11.36 -9.70
CA GLY A 351 -12.39 12.33 -10.77
C GLY A 351 -12.42 13.77 -10.27
N ILE A 352 -13.13 14.05 -9.17
CA ILE A 352 -13.16 15.39 -8.55
C ILE A 352 -11.77 15.78 -8.06
N ALA A 353 -11.07 14.87 -7.39
CA ALA A 353 -9.69 15.11 -6.91
C ALA A 353 -8.74 15.43 -8.07
N ASP A 354 -8.80 14.64 -9.15
CA ASP A 354 -7.95 14.84 -10.32
C ASP A 354 -8.41 15.99 -11.22
N GLN A 355 -9.68 16.41 -11.17
CA GLN A 355 -10.11 17.62 -11.86
C GLN A 355 -9.45 18.86 -11.23
N ILE A 356 -9.48 18.95 -9.90
CA ILE A 356 -8.80 20.04 -9.17
C ILE A 356 -7.30 19.97 -9.45
N ARG A 357 -6.69 18.79 -9.29
CA ARG A 357 -5.25 18.61 -9.54
C ARG A 357 -4.86 18.97 -10.97
N TRP A 358 -5.43 18.34 -11.99
CA TRP A 358 -4.93 18.46 -13.37
C TRP A 358 -5.44 19.68 -14.11
N TYR A 359 -6.63 20.19 -13.76
CA TYR A 359 -7.27 21.27 -14.51
C TYR A 359 -7.19 22.63 -13.83
N GLN A 360 -6.96 22.68 -12.52
CA GLN A 360 -6.86 23.93 -11.77
C GLN A 360 -5.46 24.17 -11.21
N PHE A 361 -4.81 23.13 -10.65
CA PHE A 361 -3.48 23.25 -10.03
C PHE A 361 -2.32 23.04 -11.00
N GLU A 362 -2.23 21.87 -11.64
CA GLU A 362 -1.11 21.54 -12.54
C GLU A 362 -1.20 22.35 -13.84
N PRO A 363 -0.05 22.79 -14.37
CA PRO A 363 0.00 23.50 -15.63
C PRO A 363 -0.46 22.62 -16.80
N VAL A 364 -1.04 23.24 -17.83
CA VAL A 364 -1.65 22.55 -18.97
C VAL A 364 -0.68 21.62 -19.67
N GLU A 365 0.61 21.97 -19.70
CA GLU A 365 1.68 21.22 -20.38
C GLU A 365 1.96 19.86 -19.73
N LYS A 366 1.62 19.68 -18.44
CA LYS A 366 1.76 18.40 -17.74
C LYS A 366 0.54 17.48 -17.92
N ARG A 367 -0.56 17.97 -18.49
CA ARG A 367 -1.78 17.16 -18.65
C ARG A 367 -1.49 15.98 -19.57
N ARG A 368 -1.90 14.79 -19.12
CA ARG A 368 -1.74 13.56 -19.88
C ARG A 368 -2.63 13.59 -21.12
N ARG A 369 -2.27 12.83 -22.15
CA ARG A 369 -3.16 12.63 -23.31
C ARG A 369 -4.07 11.45 -23.05
N LEU A 370 -5.36 11.66 -23.22
CA LEU A 370 -6.35 10.62 -23.12
C LEU A 370 -6.43 9.86 -24.45
N ASN A 371 -6.46 8.52 -24.39
CA ASN A 371 -6.82 7.72 -25.55
C ASN A 371 -8.34 7.64 -25.64
N TRP A 372 -8.95 8.46 -26.50
CA TRP A 372 -10.41 8.57 -26.63
C TRP A 372 -11.09 7.33 -27.22
N GLU A 373 -10.35 6.40 -27.81
CA GLU A 373 -10.89 5.12 -28.29
C GLU A 373 -11.11 4.12 -27.15
N ARG A 374 -10.29 4.20 -26.09
CA ARG A 374 -10.27 3.22 -24.98
C ARG A 374 -10.81 3.77 -23.66
N ALA A 375 -10.74 5.08 -23.46
CA ALA A 375 -11.18 5.72 -22.24
C ALA A 375 -12.70 5.86 -22.18
N ASN A 376 -13.22 5.85 -20.97
CA ASN A 376 -14.61 6.18 -20.67
C ASN A 376 -14.71 7.07 -19.43
N TYR A 377 -15.81 7.80 -19.29
CA TYR A 377 -16.01 8.78 -18.20
C TYR A 377 -16.00 8.14 -16.81
N ASP A 378 -16.36 6.86 -16.69
CA ASP A 378 -16.47 6.10 -15.45
C ASP A 378 -15.16 5.43 -15.02
N GLN A 379 -14.05 5.71 -15.72
CA GLN A 379 -12.72 5.30 -15.31
C GLN A 379 -12.12 6.34 -14.35
N PRO A 380 -11.61 5.93 -13.17
CA PRO A 380 -11.09 6.85 -12.16
C PRO A 380 -9.88 7.65 -12.67
N TYR A 381 -9.51 8.70 -11.93
CA TYR A 381 -8.35 9.57 -12.22
C TYR A 381 -8.58 10.44 -13.47
N PHE A 382 -7.60 10.44 -14.39
CA PHE A 382 -7.53 11.36 -15.52
C PHE A 382 -8.75 11.31 -16.49
N PRO A 383 -9.34 10.15 -16.86
CA PRO A 383 -10.55 10.11 -17.69
C PRO A 383 -11.76 10.78 -17.03
N ALA A 384 -12.08 10.43 -15.78
CA ALA A 384 -13.14 11.08 -15.01
C ALA A 384 -12.90 12.59 -14.83
N ALA A 385 -11.66 13.00 -14.55
CA ALA A 385 -11.30 14.41 -14.47
C ALA A 385 -11.51 15.16 -15.80
N THR A 386 -11.21 14.52 -16.93
CA THR A 386 -11.45 15.07 -18.28
C THR A 386 -12.94 15.24 -18.56
N PHE A 387 -13.75 14.26 -18.14
CA PHE A 387 -15.21 14.34 -18.22
C PHE A 387 -15.76 15.51 -17.40
N LEU A 388 -15.35 15.62 -16.14
CA LEU A 388 -15.78 16.70 -15.26
C LEU A 388 -15.31 18.08 -15.75
N ASP A 389 -14.09 18.19 -16.27
CA ASP A 389 -13.58 19.43 -16.87
C ASP A 389 -14.41 19.87 -18.08
N TYR A 390 -14.87 18.94 -18.92
CA TYR A 390 -15.78 19.29 -20.02
C TYR A 390 -17.07 19.92 -19.50
N ILE A 391 -17.65 19.36 -18.44
CA ILE A 391 -18.85 19.91 -17.78
C ILE A 391 -18.54 21.31 -17.25
N VAL A 392 -17.43 21.49 -16.54
CA VAL A 392 -17.00 22.79 -15.99
C VAL A 392 -16.89 23.86 -17.06
N ARG A 393 -16.28 23.54 -18.21
CA ARG A 393 -16.03 24.53 -19.26
C ARG A 393 -17.27 24.85 -20.09
N ASN A 394 -18.09 23.85 -20.38
CA ASN A 394 -19.11 23.95 -21.43
C ASN A 394 -20.55 23.94 -20.90
N ILE A 395 -20.79 23.44 -19.69
CA ILE A 395 -22.14 23.20 -19.16
C ILE A 395 -22.38 24.02 -17.89
N ASP A 396 -21.59 23.80 -16.85
CA ASP A 396 -21.77 24.37 -15.52
C ASP A 396 -20.43 24.69 -14.89
N ARG A 397 -20.09 25.98 -14.80
CA ARG A 397 -18.80 26.45 -14.26
C ARG A 397 -18.60 26.09 -12.79
N ASP A 398 -19.69 25.86 -12.05
CA ASP A 398 -19.68 25.52 -10.63
C ASP A 398 -19.92 24.01 -10.42
N ALA A 399 -19.77 23.19 -11.47
CA ALA A 399 -20.09 21.77 -11.44
C ALA A 399 -19.35 21.03 -10.32
N ILE A 400 -18.06 21.30 -10.09
CA ILE A 400 -17.30 20.61 -9.03
C ILE A 400 -17.90 20.86 -7.65
N THR A 401 -18.23 22.11 -7.34
CA THR A 401 -18.88 22.50 -6.07
C THR A 401 -20.24 21.82 -5.94
N THR A 402 -21.05 21.90 -7.00
CA THR A 402 -22.41 21.39 -7.03
C THR A 402 -22.46 19.87 -6.91
N ILE A 403 -21.66 19.16 -7.71
CA ILE A 403 -21.55 17.70 -7.70
C ILE A 403 -21.07 17.23 -6.33
N ASN A 404 -20.02 17.85 -5.78
CA ASN A 404 -19.53 17.50 -4.46
C ASN A 404 -20.62 17.68 -3.38
N ALA A 405 -21.38 18.78 -3.41
CA ALA A 405 -22.46 19.02 -2.45
C ALA A 405 -23.59 17.99 -2.60
N ASP A 406 -23.95 17.62 -3.84
CA ASP A 406 -24.94 16.59 -4.12
C ASP A 406 -24.46 15.19 -3.67
N CYS A 407 -23.19 14.85 -3.94
CA CYS A 407 -22.56 13.64 -3.44
C CYS A 407 -22.59 13.59 -1.93
N ARG A 408 -22.19 14.66 -1.24
CA ARG A 408 -22.15 14.71 0.23
C ARG A 408 -23.53 14.60 0.87
N ALA A 409 -24.55 15.15 0.20
CA ALA A 409 -25.94 15.03 0.63
C ALA A 409 -26.60 13.68 0.25
N GLY A 410 -25.87 12.77 -0.40
CA GLY A 410 -26.40 11.46 -0.82
C GLY A 410 -27.41 11.54 -1.96
N ARG A 411 -27.37 12.61 -2.77
CA ARG A 411 -28.28 12.82 -3.92
C ARG A 411 -27.76 12.25 -5.24
N TYR A 412 -26.54 11.70 -5.28
CA TYR A 412 -26.02 11.05 -6.47
C TYR A 412 -26.79 9.75 -6.78
N SER A 413 -27.13 9.55 -8.04
CA SER A 413 -27.87 8.40 -8.56
C SER A 413 -27.47 8.10 -10.01
N ASP A 414 -27.93 6.99 -10.59
CA ASP A 414 -27.69 6.67 -12.00
C ASP A 414 -28.30 7.71 -12.96
N GLY A 415 -29.40 8.36 -12.55
CA GLY A 415 -30.08 9.43 -13.30
C GLY A 415 -29.48 10.82 -13.10
N TYR A 416 -28.47 10.96 -12.22
CA TYR A 416 -27.98 12.25 -11.75
C TYR A 416 -27.65 13.24 -12.87
N TRP A 417 -26.90 12.79 -13.89
CA TRP A 417 -26.45 13.65 -14.98
C TRP A 417 -27.61 14.18 -15.82
N LEU A 418 -28.58 13.31 -16.14
CA LEU A 418 -29.76 13.68 -16.91
C LEU A 418 -30.66 14.64 -16.12
N GLU A 419 -30.88 14.36 -14.84
CA GLU A 419 -31.69 15.20 -13.95
C GLU A 419 -31.05 16.57 -13.74
N LYS A 420 -29.72 16.62 -13.60
CA LYS A 420 -28.98 17.85 -13.28
C LYS A 420 -28.70 18.71 -14.51
N TYR A 421 -28.28 18.09 -15.61
CA TYR A 421 -27.74 18.77 -16.78
C TYR A 421 -28.56 18.54 -18.06
N GLY A 422 -29.64 17.76 -18.00
CA GLY A 422 -30.49 17.48 -19.16
C GLY A 422 -29.85 16.57 -20.20
N MET A 423 -28.71 15.95 -19.89
CA MET A 423 -27.96 15.05 -20.76
C MET A 423 -27.45 13.86 -19.95
N THR A 424 -27.42 12.67 -20.54
CA THR A 424 -26.80 11.51 -19.87
C THR A 424 -25.28 11.66 -19.80
N ALA A 425 -24.62 10.89 -18.92
CA ALA A 425 -23.16 10.90 -18.84
C ALA A 425 -22.51 10.49 -20.17
N GLU A 426 -23.12 9.54 -20.88
CA GLU A 426 -22.70 9.07 -22.20
C GLU A 426 -22.80 10.17 -23.26
N GLU A 427 -23.87 10.96 -23.25
CA GLU A 427 -24.05 12.09 -24.17
C GLU A 427 -23.01 13.19 -23.92
N ILE A 428 -22.78 13.53 -22.65
CA ILE A 428 -21.75 14.50 -22.25
C ILE A 428 -20.35 13.99 -22.66
N TRP A 429 -20.05 12.71 -22.43
CA TRP A 429 -18.79 12.10 -22.82
C TRP A 429 -18.58 12.08 -24.33
N ALA A 430 -19.63 11.74 -25.10
CA ALA A 430 -19.59 11.79 -26.55
C ALA A 430 -19.31 13.20 -27.07
N ALA A 431 -19.90 14.23 -26.44
CA ALA A 431 -19.64 15.62 -26.79
C ALA A 431 -18.19 16.05 -26.46
N ALA A 432 -17.66 15.62 -25.30
CA ALA A 432 -16.26 15.83 -24.94
C ALA A 432 -15.29 15.20 -25.94
N LYS A 433 -15.58 13.96 -26.37
CA LYS A 433 -14.80 13.25 -27.39
C LYS A 433 -14.85 13.94 -28.76
N ALA A 434 -16.01 14.46 -29.15
CA ALA A 434 -16.16 15.22 -30.38
C ALA A 434 -15.34 16.53 -30.34
N GLU A 435 -15.35 17.24 -29.21
CA GLU A 435 -14.53 18.45 -28.99
C GLU A 435 -13.03 18.14 -29.13
N ALA A 436 -12.56 17.06 -28.52
CA ALA A 436 -11.15 16.68 -28.55
C ALA A 436 -10.68 16.27 -29.96
N THR A 437 -11.48 15.48 -30.67
CA THR A 437 -11.23 15.09 -32.07
C THR A 437 -11.12 16.33 -32.97
N ALA A 438 -12.03 17.29 -32.82
CA ALA A 438 -12.04 18.52 -33.63
C ALA A 438 -10.80 19.40 -33.38
N LYS A 439 -10.21 19.34 -32.19
CA LYS A 439 -8.97 20.06 -31.84
C LYS A 439 -7.69 19.35 -32.25
N GLY A 440 -7.77 18.24 -32.98
CA GLY A 440 -6.61 17.48 -33.42
C GLY A 440 -5.90 16.74 -32.30
N ASN A 441 -6.63 16.39 -31.24
CA ASN A 441 -6.15 15.57 -30.13
C ASN A 441 -6.93 14.23 -30.16
N PRO A 442 -6.63 13.35 -31.14
CA PRO A 442 -7.39 12.12 -31.38
C PRO A 442 -7.28 11.10 -30.24
#